data_AF-A0A4Y2CSW3-F1
#
_entry.id   AF-A0A4Y2CSW3-F1
#
_cell.length_a   1.000
_cell.length_b   1.000
_cell.length_c   1.000
_cell.angle_alpha   90.00
_cell.angle_beta   90.00
_cell.angle_gamma   90.00
#
_symmetry.space_group_name_H-M   'P 1'
#
loop_
_entity.id
_entity.type
_entity.pdbx_description
1 polymer ?
#
loop_
_entity_poly.entity_id
_entity_poly.type
_entity_poly.pdbx_seq_one_letter_code
_entity_poly.pdbx_strand_id
1 'polypeptide(L)'
;MTFVKLERFIFTLKMAERRKRPASGSSYRPISLLPTIGKVLEKLMTQRLTYHLDSTNSMNDRQHGFREGKSVDTAINELLRKIKQQEEMASMS
;
A
#
# COMPACT_ATOMS: atom_id res chain seq x y z
N MET A 1 8.49 -16.53 -30.98
CA MET A 1 8.06 -15.12 -31.12
C MET A 1 6.55 -15.06 -31.37
N THR A 2 5.75 -15.54 -30.41
CA THR A 2 4.28 -15.72 -30.55
C THR A 2 3.57 -15.50 -29.22
N PHE A 3 4.22 -15.83 -28.10
CA PHE A 3 3.67 -15.69 -26.74
C PHE A 3 3.34 -14.22 -26.34
N VAL A 4 4.25 -13.29 -26.61
CA VAL A 4 4.06 -11.86 -26.28
C VAL A 4 2.93 -11.23 -27.12
N LYS A 5 2.71 -11.73 -28.35
CA LYS A 5 1.65 -11.23 -29.25
C LYS A 5 0.27 -11.73 -28.80
N LEU A 6 0.21 -12.93 -28.21
CA LEU A 6 -1.00 -13.51 -27.62
C LEU A 6 -1.39 -12.80 -26.31
N GLU A 7 -0.43 -12.45 -25.44
CA GLU A 7 -0.71 -11.66 -24.22
C GLU A 7 -1.23 -10.25 -24.55
N ARG A 8 -0.64 -9.60 -25.56
CA ARG A 8 -1.12 -8.30 -26.06
C ARG A 8 -2.55 -8.40 -26.61
N PHE A 9 -2.89 -9.53 -27.24
CA PHE A 9 -4.22 -9.77 -27.82
C PHE A 9 -5.29 -10.04 -26.74
N ILE A 10 -4.98 -10.88 -25.74
CA ILE A 10 -5.86 -11.13 -24.58
C ILE A 10 -6.10 -9.84 -23.78
N PHE A 11 -5.07 -9.02 -23.56
CA PHE A 11 -5.22 -7.72 -22.89
C PHE A 11 -6.15 -6.78 -23.66
N THR A 12 -6.06 -6.75 -24.99
CA THR A 12 -6.88 -5.88 -25.84
C THR A 12 -8.35 -6.32 -25.85
N LEU A 13 -8.62 -7.64 -25.90
CA LEU A 13 -9.98 -8.19 -25.83
C LEU A 13 -10.63 -7.91 -24.47
N LYS A 14 -9.90 -8.10 -23.37
CA LYS A 14 -10.41 -7.86 -22.01
C LYS A 14 -10.77 -6.39 -21.74
N MET A 15 -10.15 -5.46 -22.44
CA MET A 15 -10.49 -4.04 -22.38
C MET A 15 -11.74 -3.69 -23.19
N ALA A 16 -11.99 -4.37 -24.31
CA ALA A 16 -13.19 -4.17 -25.12
C ALA A 16 -14.48 -4.59 -24.38
N GLU A 17 -14.40 -5.65 -23.55
CA GLU A 17 -15.52 -6.16 -22.75
C GLU A 17 -15.98 -5.23 -21.61
N ARG A 18 -15.12 -4.32 -21.13
CA ARG A 18 -15.45 -3.41 -20.02
C ARG A 18 -16.25 -2.16 -20.42
N ARG A 19 -16.70 -2.07 -21.68
CA ARG A 19 -17.47 -0.94 -22.22
C ARG A 19 -18.97 -0.94 -21.88
N LYS A 20 -19.47 -1.85 -21.02
CA LYS A 20 -20.86 -1.80 -20.53
C LYS A 20 -20.90 -1.55 -19.01
N ARG A 21 -21.29 -0.32 -18.64
CA ARG A 21 -21.65 0.19 -17.28
C ARG A 21 -22.94 -0.51 -16.76
N PRO A 22 -23.44 -0.36 -15.49
CA PRO A 22 -23.22 0.76 -14.54
C PRO A 22 -23.20 0.46 -13.02
N ALA A 23 -22.58 1.34 -12.22
CA ALA A 23 -23.01 1.80 -10.87
C ALA A 23 -21.85 2.58 -10.23
N SER A 24 -22.11 3.82 -9.78
CA SER A 24 -21.21 4.71 -9.01
C SER A 24 -19.70 4.51 -9.21
N GLY A 25 -19.11 5.22 -10.17
CA GLY A 25 -17.67 5.20 -10.48
C GLY A 25 -16.71 5.67 -9.38
N SER A 26 -17.17 5.83 -8.14
CA SER A 26 -16.37 6.26 -6.98
C SER A 26 -15.61 5.11 -6.31
N SER A 27 -16.10 3.86 -6.43
CA SER A 27 -15.55 2.72 -5.67
C SER A 27 -14.65 1.78 -6.47
N TYR A 28 -14.45 2.03 -7.77
CA TYR A 28 -13.63 1.14 -8.60
C TYR A 28 -12.15 1.53 -8.57
N ARG A 29 -11.32 0.74 -7.90
CA ARG A 29 -9.85 0.85 -7.96
C ARG A 29 -9.27 -0.28 -8.83
N PRO A 30 -8.97 -0.03 -10.12
CA PRO A 30 -8.39 -1.06 -10.99
C PRO A 30 -7.02 -1.50 -10.45
N ILE A 31 -6.83 -2.81 -10.31
CA ILE A 31 -5.55 -3.39 -9.90
C ILE A 31 -4.73 -3.71 -11.16
N SER A 32 -3.52 -3.15 -11.24
CA SER A 32 -2.55 -3.49 -12.29
C SER A 32 -1.80 -4.75 -11.89
N LEU A 33 -2.02 -5.85 -12.60
CA LEU A 33 -1.25 -7.07 -12.41
C LEU A 33 0.03 -6.96 -13.23
N LEU A 34 1.17 -6.74 -12.56
CA LEU A 34 2.47 -6.79 -13.23
C LEU A 34 2.79 -8.23 -13.67
N PRO A 35 3.51 -8.40 -14.80
CA PRO A 35 4.07 -9.69 -15.19
C PRO A 35 5.04 -10.19 -14.10
N THR A 36 5.28 -11.49 -14.03
CA THR A 36 6.08 -12.13 -12.96
C THR A 36 7.43 -11.47 -12.75
N ILE A 37 8.13 -11.11 -13.84
CA ILE A 37 9.41 -10.40 -13.80
C ILE A 37 9.27 -9.01 -13.14
N GLY A 38 8.18 -8.29 -13.44
CA GLY A 38 7.88 -7.00 -12.83
C GLY A 38 7.66 -7.09 -11.32
N LYS A 39 7.01 -8.15 -10.83
CA LYS A 39 6.83 -8.39 -9.39
C LYS A 39 8.16 -8.70 -8.68
N VAL A 40 9.06 -9.43 -9.35
CA VAL A 40 10.40 -9.69 -8.80
C VAL A 40 11.22 -8.41 -8.70
N LEU A 41 11.16 -7.56 -9.72
CA LEU A 41 11.83 -6.25 -9.71
C LEU A 41 11.24 -5.34 -8.63
N GLU A 42 9.91 -5.28 -8.51
CA GLU A 42 9.21 -4.51 -7.48
C GLU A 42 9.69 -4.92 -6.09
N LYS A 43 9.72 -6.22 -5.79
CA LYS A 43 10.19 -6.73 -4.50
C LYS A 43 11.64 -6.33 -4.21
N LEU A 44 12.52 -6.44 -5.20
CA LEU A 44 13.94 -6.08 -5.05
C LEU A 44 14.12 -4.57 -4.78
N MET A 45 13.34 -3.74 -5.48
CA MET A 45 13.35 -2.29 -5.27
C MET A 45 12.81 -1.90 -3.90
N THR A 46 11.68 -2.49 -3.47
CA THR A 46 11.11 -2.25 -2.15
C THR A 46 12.11 -2.62 -1.05
N GLN A 47 12.76 -3.77 -1.14
CA GLN A 47 13.75 -4.20 -0.14
C GLN A 47 14.91 -3.20 -0.02
N ARG A 48 15.48 -2.73 -1.14
CA ARG A 48 16.56 -1.75 -1.12
C ARG A 48 16.11 -0.41 -0.57
N LEU A 49 14.92 0.05 -0.95
CA LEU A 49 14.38 1.32 -0.50
C LEU A 49 14.08 1.31 1.00
N THR A 50 13.44 0.24 1.50
CA THR A 50 13.18 0.07 2.94
C THR A 50 14.48 0.05 3.73
N TYR A 51 15.47 -0.74 3.30
CA TYR A 51 16.78 -0.77 3.95
C TYR A 51 17.44 0.61 3.98
N HIS A 52 17.40 1.35 2.87
CA HIS A 52 17.97 2.69 2.81
C HIS A 52 17.26 3.65 3.77
N LEU A 53 15.92 3.68 3.76
CA LEU A 53 15.12 4.55 4.61
C LEU A 53 15.26 4.24 6.10
N ASP A 54 15.44 2.96 6.47
CA ASP A 54 15.73 2.57 7.84
C ASP A 54 17.16 2.95 8.23
N SER A 55 18.14 2.78 7.33
CA SER A 55 19.54 3.16 7.59
C SER A 55 19.75 4.67 7.76
N THR A 56 18.96 5.49 7.07
CA THR A 56 19.02 6.96 7.17
C THR A 56 18.08 7.53 8.24
N ASN A 57 17.36 6.65 8.97
CA ASN A 57 16.34 7.00 9.97
C ASN A 57 15.37 8.11 9.51
N SER A 58 15.07 8.15 8.21
CA SER A 58 14.30 9.25 7.60
C SER A 58 12.79 9.03 7.69
N MET A 59 12.35 7.91 8.29
CA MET A 59 10.93 7.61 8.49
C MET A 59 10.40 8.26 9.77
N ASN A 60 9.21 8.85 9.69
CA ASN A 60 8.53 9.41 10.84
C ASN A 60 8.20 8.32 11.88
N ASP A 61 8.46 8.60 13.16
CA ASP A 61 8.16 7.70 14.27
C ASP A 61 6.68 7.37 14.41
N ARG A 62 5.80 8.29 13.98
CA ARG A 62 4.34 8.10 13.99
C ARG A 62 3.81 7.34 12.77
N GLN A 63 4.66 6.97 11.83
CA GLN A 63 4.26 6.12 10.71
C GLN A 63 4.26 4.66 11.17
N HIS A 64 3.10 4.03 11.15
CA HIS A 64 2.92 2.60 11.49
C HIS A 64 2.67 1.73 10.26
N GLY A 65 2.20 2.31 9.16
CA GLY A 65 1.99 1.59 7.91
C GLY A 65 3.30 1.35 7.16
N PHE A 66 3.44 0.15 6.57
CA PHE A 66 4.60 -0.26 5.78
C PHE A 66 5.94 -0.19 6.50
N ARG A 67 5.95 -0.27 7.85
CA ARG A 67 7.17 -0.40 8.66
C ARG A 67 7.26 -1.78 9.27
N GLU A 68 8.46 -2.34 9.30
CA GLU A 68 8.72 -3.59 10.00
C GLU A 68 8.50 -3.41 11.51
N GLY A 69 7.87 -4.39 12.15
CA GLY A 69 7.58 -4.34 13.59
C GLY A 69 6.48 -3.37 14.04
N LYS A 70 5.85 -2.61 13.13
CA LYS A 70 4.69 -1.78 13.44
C LYS A 70 3.42 -2.33 12.79
N SER A 71 2.36 -2.38 13.56
CA SER A 71 1.03 -2.83 13.12
C SER A 71 -0.03 -1.78 13.44
N VAL A 72 -1.25 -2.01 12.99
CA VAL A 72 -2.42 -1.20 13.37
C VAL A 72 -2.59 -1.17 14.89
N ASP A 73 -2.28 -2.27 15.58
CA ASP A 73 -2.34 -2.35 17.04
C ASP A 73 -1.39 -1.36 17.71
N THR A 74 -0.17 -1.20 17.15
CA THR A 74 0.79 -0.20 17.68
C THR A 74 0.27 1.23 17.52
N ALA A 75 -0.43 1.53 16.43
CA ALA A 75 -1.02 2.84 16.19
C ALA A 75 -2.20 3.11 17.14
N ILE A 76 -3.07 2.12 17.34
CA ILE A 76 -4.21 2.21 18.26
C ILE A 76 -3.71 2.39 19.70
N ASN A 77 -2.70 1.62 20.11
CA ASN A 77 -2.13 1.72 21.44
C ASN A 77 -1.49 3.10 21.68
N GLU A 78 -0.81 3.67 20.68
CA GLU A 78 -0.27 5.03 20.78
C GLU A 78 -1.40 6.07 20.92
N LEU A 79 -2.48 5.93 20.15
CA LEU A 79 -3.64 6.81 20.22
C LEU A 79 -4.31 6.76 21.60
N LEU A 80 -4.56 5.55 22.13
CA LEU A 80 -5.19 5.36 23.44
C LEU A 80 -4.33 5.94 24.57
N ARG A 81 -3.00 5.78 24.49
CA ARG A 81 -2.08 6.40 25.46
C ARG A 81 -2.19 7.92 25.43
N LYS A 82 -2.22 8.52 24.24
CA LYS A 82 -2.38 9.98 24.09
C LYS A 82 -3.70 10.47 24.67
N ILE A 83 -4.81 9.77 24.43
CA ILE A 83 -6.11 10.14 24.98
C ILE A 83 -6.07 10.11 26.52
N LYS A 84 -5.59 9.01 27.11
CA LYS A 84 -5.48 8.88 28.58
C LYS A 84 -4.60 9.98 29.20
N GLN A 85 -3.46 10.28 28.58
CA GLN A 85 -2.58 11.35 29.06
C GLN A 85 -3.25 12.73 29.03
N GLN A 86 -4.11 13.00 28.04
CA GLN A 86 -4.86 14.25 27.97
C GLN A 86 -5.97 14.30 29.05
N GLU A 87 -6.66 13.19 29.32
CA GLU A 87 -7.67 13.11 30.38
C GLU A 87 -7.07 13.27 31.78
N GLU A 88 -5.91 12.68 32.05
CA GLU A 88 -5.17 12.85 33.31
C GLU A 88 -4.67 14.28 33.50
N MET A 89 -4.20 14.95 32.43
CA MET A 89 -3.80 16.36 32.52
C MET A 89 -5.00 17.32 32.68
N ALA A 90 -6.16 16.97 32.12
CA ALA A 90 -7.39 17.75 32.26
C ALA A 90 -8.08 17.60 33.64
N SER A 91 -7.79 16.52 34.38
CA SER A 91 -8.30 16.29 35.73
C SER A 91 -7.38 16.82 36.84
N MET A 92 -6.16 17.24 36.48
CA MET A 92 -5.21 17.96 37.35
C MET A 92 -5.25 19.49 37.17
N SER A 93 -6.07 20.01 36.25
CA SER A 93 -6.36 21.44 36.06
C SER A 93 -7.77 21.78 36.53
#